data_AF-A0A2P8VS35-F1
#
_entry.id   AF-A0A2P8VS35-F1
#
_cell.length_a   1.000
_cell.length_b   1.000
_cell.length_c   1.000
_cell.angle_alpha   90.00
_cell.angle_beta   90.00
_cell.angle_gamma   90.00
#
_symmetry.space_group_name_H-M   'P 1'
#
loop_
_entity.id
_entity.type
_entity.pdbx_description
1 polymer ?
#
loop_
_entity_poly.entity_id
_entity_poly.type
_entity_poly.pdbx_seq_one_letter_code
_entity_poly.pdbx_strand_id
1 'polypeptide(L)'
;MILSVLKDYADHRMTLPPAMYGETKVAWLISLSEEGHYEGLVSLKSKEQKRGQPIVAPHVGRTVGVKPKLLADTGEYVLGIPRPASKPERVKDCHAQFISLIQTCYSATDEPSIKAVLHFLTTAEIEKAKAYLP
;
A
#
# COMPACT_ATOMS: atom_id res chain seq x y z
N MET A 1 -32.82 -0.14 19.80
CA MET A 1 -32.61 -0.49 18.38
C MET A 1 -31.29 -1.26 18.28
N ILE A 2 -31.21 -2.34 17.50
CA ILE A 2 -29.98 -3.17 17.45
C ILE A 2 -28.73 -2.39 17.00
N LEU A 3 -28.89 -1.41 16.11
CA LEU A 3 -27.79 -0.55 15.62
C LEU A 3 -27.16 0.31 16.73
N SER A 4 -27.96 0.82 17.67
CA SER A 4 -27.46 1.62 18.80
C SER A 4 -26.59 0.77 19.74
N VAL A 5 -27.00 -0.49 19.96
CA VAL A 5 -26.28 -1.44 20.81
C VAL A 5 -24.98 -1.89 20.16
N LEU A 6 -24.98 -2.11 18.84
CA LEU A 6 -23.76 -2.44 18.09
C LEU A 6 -22.75 -1.29 18.10
N LYS A 7 -23.21 -0.04 17.96
CA LYS A 7 -22.36 1.15 18.08
C LYS A 7 -21.75 1.25 19.48
N ASP A 8 -22.57 1.15 20.53
CA ASP A 8 -22.12 1.21 21.92
C ASP A 8 -21.08 0.14 22.25
N TYR A 9 -21.30 -1.08 21.74
CA TYR A 9 -20.34 -2.17 21.85
C TYR A 9 -19.02 -1.87 21.13
N ALA A 10 -19.07 -1.34 19.91
CA ALA A 10 -17.87 -0.95 19.17
C ALA A 10 -17.08 0.15 19.88
N ASP A 11 -17.76 1.18 20.40
CA ASP A 11 -17.14 2.34 21.04
C ASP A 11 -16.47 2.00 22.38
N HIS A 12 -16.98 1.00 23.12
CA HIS A 12 -16.53 0.73 24.50
C HIS A 12 -15.86 -0.62 24.70
N ARG A 13 -15.98 -1.56 23.75
CA ARG A 13 -15.51 -2.95 23.92
C ARG A 13 -14.62 -3.47 22.80
N MET A 14 -14.30 -2.63 21.82
CA MET A 14 -13.41 -3.01 20.71
C MET A 14 -12.35 -1.93 20.47
N THR A 15 -11.11 -2.34 20.29
CA THR A 15 -10.06 -1.47 19.74
C THR A 15 -10.12 -1.60 18.22
N LEU A 16 -10.87 -0.71 17.59
CA LEU A 16 -10.99 -0.67 16.13
C LEU A 16 -9.93 0.24 15.52
N PRO A 17 -9.42 -0.08 14.31
CA PRO A 17 -8.58 0.86 13.58
C PRO A 17 -9.37 2.13 13.23
N PRO A 18 -8.68 3.25 12.91
CA PRO A 18 -9.35 4.45 12.42
C PRO A 18 -10.29 4.15 11.25
N ALA A 19 -11.32 4.98 11.08
CA ALA A 19 -12.23 4.84 9.95
C ALA A 19 -11.44 4.80 8.62
N MET A 20 -11.83 3.89 7.72
CA MET A 20 -11.14 3.64 6.45
C MET A 20 -9.74 3.00 6.56
N TYR A 21 -9.34 2.54 7.74
CA TYR A 21 -8.14 1.73 7.95
C TYR A 21 -8.53 0.30 8.30
N GLY A 22 -7.62 -0.63 8.05
CA GLY A 22 -7.79 -2.03 8.40
C GLY A 22 -6.45 -2.76 8.44
N GLU A 23 -6.42 -3.90 9.13
CA GLU A 23 -5.23 -4.74 9.14
C GLU A 23 -4.97 -5.35 7.77
N THR A 24 -3.76 -5.15 7.25
CA THR A 24 -3.24 -5.75 6.03
C THR A 24 -1.95 -6.48 6.34
N LYS A 25 -1.83 -7.71 5.84
CA LYS A 25 -0.57 -8.47 5.93
C LYS A 25 0.41 -7.93 4.90
N VAL A 26 1.47 -7.29 5.37
CA VAL A 26 2.52 -6.69 4.54
C VAL A 26 3.75 -7.57 4.61
N ALA A 27 4.16 -8.11 3.45
CA ALA A 27 5.30 -9.02 3.36
C ALA A 27 6.64 -8.29 3.23
N TRP A 28 6.63 -7.08 2.68
CA TRP A 28 7.82 -6.32 2.32
C TRP A 28 7.59 -4.83 2.56
N LEU A 29 8.58 -4.15 3.11
CA LEU A 29 8.65 -2.69 3.17
C LEU A 29 9.72 -2.18 2.21
N ILE A 30 9.40 -1.13 1.47
CA ILE A 30 10.37 -0.39 0.66
C ILE A 30 10.88 0.75 1.54
N SER A 31 12.16 0.74 1.89
CA SER A 31 12.81 1.83 2.62
C SER A 31 13.20 2.92 1.64
N LEU A 32 12.84 4.15 1.96
CA LEU A 32 13.15 5.34 1.18
C LEU A 32 13.79 6.39 2.08
N SER A 33 14.71 7.18 1.53
CA SER A 33 15.19 8.40 2.18
C SER A 33 14.09 9.47 2.20
N GLU A 34 14.30 10.56 2.95
CA GLU A 34 13.37 11.70 2.99
C GLU A 34 13.16 12.37 1.62
N GLU A 35 14.13 12.23 0.71
CA GLU A 35 14.07 12.72 -0.66
C GLU A 35 13.43 11.72 -1.63
N GLY A 36 13.17 10.48 -1.20
CA GLY A 36 12.60 9.42 -2.01
C GLY A 36 13.62 8.53 -2.74
N HIS A 37 14.88 8.54 -2.32
CA HIS A 37 15.87 7.60 -2.84
C HIS A 37 15.63 6.20 -2.30
N TYR A 38 15.80 5.17 -3.14
CA TYR A 38 15.62 3.79 -2.72
C TYR A 38 16.79 3.33 -1.84
N GLU A 39 16.48 2.88 -0.62
CA GLU A 39 17.50 2.43 0.35
C GLU A 39 17.49 0.90 0.55
N GLY A 40 16.40 0.23 0.21
CA GLY A 40 16.34 -1.23 0.30
C GLY A 40 14.94 -1.80 0.46
N LEU A 41 14.87 -3.13 0.44
CA LEU A 41 13.65 -3.90 0.67
C LEU A 41 13.78 -4.74 1.93
N VAL A 42 12.91 -4.50 2.90
CA VAL A 42 12.91 -5.21 4.19
C VAL A 42 11.83 -6.28 4.19
N SER A 43 12.22 -7.54 4.41
CA SER A 43 11.25 -8.64 4.60
C SER A 43 10.59 -8.53 5.97
N LEU A 44 9.27 -8.54 5.99
CA LEU A 44 8.48 -8.67 7.22
C LEU A 44 8.02 -10.11 7.48
N LYS A 45 8.44 -11.07 6.67
CA LYS A 45 8.06 -12.48 6.87
C LYS A 45 8.84 -13.09 8.04
N SER A 46 8.16 -13.88 8.87
CA SER A 46 8.79 -14.75 9.88
C SER A 46 8.37 -16.21 9.68
N LYS A 47 8.90 -17.14 10.49
CA LYS A 47 8.50 -18.55 10.48
C LYS A 47 7.00 -18.71 10.77
N GLU A 48 6.48 -17.91 11.69
CA GLU A 48 5.09 -17.84 12.13
C GLU A 48 4.24 -17.02 11.15
N GLN A 49 4.82 -15.97 10.54
CA GLN A 49 4.11 -15.02 9.68
C GLN A 49 4.61 -15.08 8.24
N LYS A 50 4.40 -16.23 7.58
CA LYS A 50 4.86 -16.49 6.19
C LYS A 50 4.32 -15.50 5.15
N ARG A 51 3.17 -14.87 5.43
CA ARG A 51 2.51 -13.89 4.55
C ARG A 51 2.84 -12.42 4.90
N GLY A 52 3.74 -12.20 5.86
CA GLY A 52 4.08 -10.87 6.36
C GLY A 52 3.35 -10.49 7.63
N GLN A 53 3.70 -9.31 8.16
CA GLN A 53 3.18 -8.78 9.43
C GLN A 53 1.86 -8.02 9.25
N PRO A 54 0.92 -8.12 10.21
CA PRO A 54 -0.29 -7.30 10.21
C PRO A 54 0.08 -5.84 10.50
N ILE A 55 -0.24 -4.95 9.56
CA ILE A 55 -0.07 -3.50 9.69
C ILE A 55 -1.43 -2.85 9.47
N VAL A 56 -1.79 -1.90 10.34
CA VAL A 56 -2.97 -1.05 10.14
C VAL A 56 -2.64 -0.02 9.08
N ALA A 57 -3.31 -0.11 7.93
CA ALA A 57 -3.08 0.77 6.78
C ALA A 57 -4.42 1.21 6.17
N PRO A 58 -4.43 2.29 5.36
CA PRO A 58 -5.61 2.68 4.62
C PRO A 58 -6.16 1.51 3.80
N HIS A 59 -7.43 1.19 4.00
CA HIS A 59 -8.04 0.00 3.46
C HIS A 59 -9.30 0.34 2.67
N VAL A 60 -9.34 -0.17 1.45
CA VAL A 60 -10.54 -0.19 0.61
C VAL A 60 -10.80 -1.62 0.14
N GLY A 61 -12.04 -2.07 0.27
CA GLY A 61 -12.49 -3.34 -0.28
C GLY A 61 -12.45 -3.30 -1.81
N ARG A 62 -11.96 -4.38 -2.43
CA ARG A 62 -11.94 -4.54 -3.89
C ARG A 62 -12.90 -5.67 -4.27
N THR A 63 -13.97 -5.32 -4.98
CA THR A 63 -14.94 -6.29 -5.51
C THR A 63 -14.70 -6.54 -7.00
N VAL A 64 -14.63 -5.48 -7.81
CA VAL A 64 -14.33 -5.52 -9.24
C VAL A 64 -13.54 -4.27 -9.68
N GLY A 65 -12.75 -4.38 -10.75
CA GLY A 65 -12.00 -3.27 -11.34
C GLY A 65 -10.55 -3.12 -10.85
N VAL A 66 -9.96 -1.97 -11.15
CA VAL A 66 -8.66 -1.52 -10.64
C VAL A 66 -8.95 -0.47 -9.56
N LYS A 67 -8.46 -0.72 -8.33
CA LYS A 67 -8.71 0.15 -7.17
C LYS A 67 -7.50 0.13 -6.23
N PRO A 68 -6.49 0.97 -6.43
CA PRO A 68 -5.29 0.97 -5.60
C PRO A 68 -5.59 1.21 -4.12
N LYS A 69 -4.74 0.67 -3.24
CA LYS A 69 -4.73 0.94 -1.80
C LYS A 69 -3.59 1.90 -1.53
N LEU A 70 -3.81 2.91 -0.71
CA LEU A 70 -2.81 3.92 -0.43
C LEU A 70 -1.63 3.29 0.35
N LEU A 71 -0.41 3.44 -0.19
CA LEU A 71 0.88 3.00 0.37
C LEU A 71 1.11 1.48 0.57
N ALA A 72 0.07 0.68 0.76
CA ALA A 72 0.16 -0.75 1.08
C ALA A 72 -0.58 -1.63 0.05
N ASP A 73 0.03 -1.84 -1.11
CA ASP A 73 -0.55 -2.61 -2.21
C ASP A 73 0.40 -3.71 -2.73
N THR A 74 -0.09 -4.51 -3.68
CA THR A 74 0.70 -5.58 -4.32
C THR A 74 1.76 -5.01 -5.26
N GLY A 75 2.78 -5.82 -5.59
CA GLY A 75 3.84 -5.43 -6.53
C GLY A 75 3.34 -5.04 -7.93
N GLU A 76 2.15 -5.47 -8.35
CA GLU A 76 1.54 -5.02 -9.61
C GLU A 76 1.13 -3.54 -9.56
N TYR A 77 0.66 -3.08 -8.41
CA TYR A 77 0.23 -1.70 -8.22
C TYR A 77 1.41 -0.81 -7.84
N VAL A 78 2.24 -1.25 -6.88
CA VAL A 78 3.35 -0.42 -6.38
C VAL A 78 4.51 -0.37 -7.38
N LEU A 79 4.90 -1.50 -7.95
CA LEU A 79 6.10 -1.62 -8.80
C LEU A 79 5.78 -1.88 -10.27
N GLY A 80 4.51 -2.10 -10.64
CA GLY A 80 4.15 -2.44 -12.02
C GLY A 80 4.64 -3.83 -12.47
N ILE A 81 4.89 -4.74 -11.54
CA ILE A 81 5.46 -6.07 -11.84
C ILE A 81 4.34 -7.11 -11.95
N PRO A 82 4.18 -7.78 -13.10
CA PRO A 82 3.13 -8.76 -13.29
C PRO A 82 3.39 -10.03 -12.48
N ARG A 83 2.32 -10.63 -11.93
CA ARG A 83 2.34 -12.06 -11.58
C ARG A 83 2.29 -12.92 -12.86
N PRO A 84 2.66 -14.22 -12.80
CA PRO A 84 2.69 -15.08 -13.99
C PRO A 84 1.40 -15.12 -14.81
N ALA A 85 0.24 -15.00 -14.17
CA ALA A 85 -1.07 -15.05 -14.82
C ALA A 85 -1.63 -13.66 -15.21
N SER A 86 -0.88 -12.58 -14.97
CA SER A 86 -1.38 -11.22 -15.10
C SER A 86 -1.20 -10.66 -16.50
N LYS A 87 -2.25 -10.01 -17.02
CA LYS A 87 -2.23 -9.34 -18.32
C LYS A 87 -1.36 -8.07 -18.23
N PRO A 88 -0.35 -7.87 -19.10
CA PRO A 88 0.54 -6.71 -19.03
C PRO A 88 -0.17 -5.37 -19.04
N GLU A 89 -1.20 -5.22 -19.88
CA GLU A 89 -2.00 -3.98 -19.96
C GLU A 89 -2.70 -3.64 -18.64
N ARG A 90 -3.26 -4.65 -17.98
CA ARG A 90 -3.90 -4.47 -16.67
C ARG A 90 -2.89 -4.05 -15.61
N VAL A 91 -1.68 -4.59 -15.64
CA VAL A 91 -0.63 -4.24 -14.66
C VAL A 91 -0.17 -2.79 -14.85
N LYS A 92 -0.02 -2.34 -16.11
CA LYS A 92 0.25 -0.93 -16.42
C LYS A 92 -0.85 -0.01 -15.88
N ASP A 93 -2.12 -0.37 -16.08
CA ASP A 93 -3.26 0.40 -15.56
C ASP A 93 -3.29 0.41 -14.02
N CYS A 94 -3.06 -0.73 -13.37
CA CYS A 94 -2.92 -0.82 -11.91
C CYS A 94 -1.86 0.15 -11.37
N HIS A 95 -0.67 0.14 -11.98
CA HIS A 95 0.43 0.97 -11.54
C HIS A 95 0.18 2.47 -11.79
N ALA A 96 -0.36 2.82 -12.96
CA ALA A 96 -0.72 4.20 -13.28
C ALA A 96 -1.76 4.77 -12.30
N GLN A 97 -2.80 3.99 -11.98
CA GLN A 97 -3.81 4.40 -11.00
C GLN A 97 -3.24 4.52 -9.58
N PHE A 98 -2.29 3.65 -9.21
CA PHE A 98 -1.60 3.76 -7.93
C PHE A 98 -0.80 5.06 -7.82
N ILE A 99 -0.03 5.43 -8.85
CA ILE A 99 0.69 6.72 -8.89
C ILE A 99 -0.28 7.90 -8.79
N SER A 100 -1.40 7.86 -9.54
CA SER A 100 -2.43 8.90 -9.49
C SER A 100 -3.05 9.05 -8.09
N LEU A 101 -3.28 7.94 -7.38
CA LEU A 101 -3.73 7.96 -5.99
C LEU A 101 -2.72 8.65 -5.06
N ILE A 102 -1.43 8.33 -5.20
CA ILE A 102 -0.35 8.94 -4.42
C ILE A 102 -0.26 10.44 -4.71
N GLN A 103 -0.34 10.84 -5.97
CA GLN A 103 -0.32 12.25 -6.38
C GLN A 103 -1.53 13.03 -5.84
N THR A 104 -2.71 12.41 -5.84
CA THR A 104 -3.93 12.98 -5.24
C THR A 104 -3.76 13.16 -3.74
N CYS A 105 -3.19 12.16 -3.05
CA CYS A 105 -2.89 12.27 -1.62
C CYS A 105 -1.92 13.42 -1.35
N TYR A 106 -0.82 13.51 -2.09
CA TYR A 106 0.16 14.58 -1.92
C TYR A 106 -0.47 15.95 -2.14
N SER A 107 -1.28 16.11 -3.19
CA SER A 107 -1.96 17.38 -3.48
C SER A 107 -2.94 17.80 -2.37
N ALA A 108 -3.52 16.84 -1.65
CA ALA A 108 -4.47 17.10 -0.58
C ALA A 108 -3.81 17.35 0.78
N THR A 109 -2.63 16.80 1.03
CA THR A 109 -1.98 16.85 2.36
C THR A 109 -0.69 17.66 2.40
N ASP A 110 -0.04 17.89 1.25
CA ASP A 110 1.32 18.43 1.11
C ASP A 110 2.37 17.73 2.01
N GLU A 111 2.12 16.45 2.30
CA GLU A 111 2.91 15.67 3.25
C GLU A 111 4.28 15.30 2.64
N PRO A 112 5.42 15.67 3.25
CA PRO A 112 6.75 15.41 2.69
C PRO A 112 7.04 13.93 2.47
N SER A 113 6.56 13.05 3.36
CA SER A 113 6.75 11.60 3.20
C SER A 113 6.04 11.05 1.95
N ILE A 114 4.89 11.62 1.56
CA ILE A 114 4.19 11.24 0.32
C ILE A 114 4.92 11.79 -0.90
N LYS A 115 5.53 12.97 -0.79
CA LYS A 115 6.40 13.53 -1.85
C LYS A 115 7.59 12.61 -2.14
N ALA A 116 8.24 12.07 -1.10
CA ALA A 116 9.32 11.10 -1.22
C ALA A 116 8.86 9.83 -1.96
N VAL A 117 7.69 9.30 -1.59
CA VAL A 117 7.08 8.14 -2.28
C VAL A 117 6.79 8.47 -3.75
N LEU A 118 6.26 9.66 -4.05
CA LEU A 118 5.99 10.07 -5.43
C LEU A 118 7.27 10.21 -6.25
N HIS A 119 8.35 10.76 -5.66
CA HIS A 119 9.67 10.82 -6.28
C HIS A 119 10.19 9.41 -6.60
N PHE A 120 10.13 8.48 -5.64
CA PHE A 120 10.51 7.09 -5.87
C PHE A 120 9.76 6.46 -7.05
N LEU A 121 8.42 6.64 -7.11
CA LEU A 121 7.57 6.01 -8.13
C LEU A 121 7.71 6.61 -9.54
N THR A 122 8.20 7.84 -9.66
CA THR A 122 8.25 8.59 -10.94
C THR A 122 9.65 8.79 -11.51
N THR A 123 10.68 8.28 -10.82
CA THR A 123 12.08 8.41 -11.21
C THR A 123 12.73 7.05 -11.45
N ALA A 124 14.04 7.04 -11.74
CA ALA A 124 14.81 5.82 -11.92
C ALA A 124 14.98 4.98 -10.64
N GLU A 125 14.62 5.50 -9.47
CA GLU A 125 14.70 4.78 -8.19
C GLU A 125 13.82 3.52 -8.17
N ILE A 126 12.66 3.56 -8.84
CA ILE A 126 11.79 2.37 -8.95
C ILE A 126 12.46 1.25 -9.75
N GLU A 127 13.26 1.58 -10.77
CA GLU A 127 14.00 0.59 -11.57
C GLU A 127 15.15 0.00 -10.77
N LYS A 128 15.82 0.81 -9.92
CA LYS A 128 16.77 0.28 -8.94
C LYS A 128 16.09 -0.72 -8.02
N ALA A 129 14.95 -0.37 -7.43
CA ALA A 129 14.21 -1.28 -6.55
C ALA A 129 13.84 -2.61 -7.23
N LYS A 130 13.38 -2.56 -8.50
CA LYS A 130 13.05 -3.74 -9.30
C LYS A 130 14.25 -4.67 -9.50
N ALA A 131 15.45 -4.13 -9.64
CA ALA A 131 16.68 -4.91 -9.83
C ALA A 131 17.11 -5.69 -8.58
N TYR A 132 16.69 -5.26 -7.39
CA TYR A 132 17.04 -5.87 -6.10
C TYR A 132 15.91 -6.73 -5.50
N LEU A 133 14.93 -7.13 -6.32
CA LEU A 133 13.84 -7.99 -5.85
C LEU A 133 14.30 -9.44 -5.67
N PRO A 134 13.84 -10.12 -4.60
CA PRO A 134 14.16 -11.51 -4.31
C PRO A 134 13.39 -12.53 -5.17
#